data_AF-A0A960CYS1-F1
#
_entry.id   AF-A0A960CYS1-F1
#
_cell.length_a   1.000
_cell.length_b   1.000
_cell.length_c   1.000
_cell.angle_alpha   90.00
_cell.angle_beta   90.00
_cell.angle_gamma   90.00
#
_symmetry.space_group_name_H-M   'P 1'
#
loop_
_entity.id
_entity.type
_entity.pdbx_description
1 polymer ?
#
loop_
_entity_poly.entity_id
_entity_poly.type
_entity_poly.pdbx_seq_one_letter_code
_entity_poly.pdbx_strand_id
1 'polypeptide(L)'
;VAMTDVLAEVRPLPQARWVVFTSFADGADPGAGRYYDCHRIDHMRHPMAMLAYEMNGAPLTELHGAPLRLRNEVELGFKQVKWIESIEFVDSFETIGKGRGGYNEDQEFFGYRMPI
;
A
#
# COMPACT_ATOMS: atom_id res chain seq x y z
N VAL A 1 8.48 -10.59 -6.48
CA VAL A 1 9.74 -9.99 -6.00
C VAL A 1 9.62 -9.74 -4.51
N ALA A 2 10.54 -10.23 -3.68
CA ALA A 2 10.47 -9.99 -2.24
C ALA A 2 10.75 -8.52 -1.94
N MET A 3 10.08 -7.95 -0.94
CA MET A 3 10.33 -6.55 -0.55
C MET A 3 11.74 -6.36 0.03
N THR A 4 12.36 -7.41 0.58
CA THR A 4 13.77 -7.40 0.99
C THR A 4 14.71 -7.12 -0.18
N ASP A 5 14.41 -7.63 -1.37
CA ASP A 5 15.21 -7.39 -2.57
C ASP A 5 15.08 -5.93 -3.02
N VAL A 6 13.85 -5.39 -2.98
CA VAL A 6 13.59 -3.98 -3.27
C VAL A 6 14.34 -3.07 -2.30
N LEU A 7 14.29 -3.37 -1.00
CA LEU A 7 15.02 -2.61 0.03
C LEU A 7 16.53 -2.63 -0.21
N ALA A 8 17.09 -3.77 -0.62
CA ALA A 8 18.50 -3.91 -0.92
C ALA A 8 18.93 -3.10 -2.14
N GLU A 9 18.07 -3.01 -3.16
CA GLU A 9 18.32 -2.26 -4.39
C GLU A 9 18.23 -0.74 -4.15
N VAL A 10 17.11 -0.27 -3.61
CA VAL A 10 16.82 1.16 -3.52
C VAL A 10 17.53 1.85 -2.36
N ARG A 11 17.95 1.08 -1.34
CA ARG A 11 18.67 1.54 -0.14
C ARG A 11 18.05 2.81 0.47
N PRO A 12 16.86 2.70 1.11
CA PRO A 12 16.18 3.84 1.70
C PRO A 12 17.08 4.63 2.67
N LEU A 13 16.81 5.93 2.79
CA LEU A 13 17.52 6.78 3.74
C LEU A 13 17.35 6.27 5.18
N PRO A 14 18.35 6.44 6.08
CA PRO A 14 18.29 5.91 7.44
C PRO A 14 17.10 6.40 8.27
N GLN A 15 16.56 7.58 7.96
CA GLN A 15 15.40 8.15 8.62
C GLN A 15 14.05 7.61 8.11
N ALA A 16 14.03 6.87 7.00
CA ALA A 16 12.79 6.31 6.47
C ALA A 16 12.17 5.32 7.46
N ARG A 17 10.90 5.52 7.78
CA ARG A 17 10.12 4.73 8.75
C ARG A 17 8.88 4.09 8.14
N TRP A 18 8.42 4.63 7.01
CA TRP A 18 7.20 4.21 6.33
C TRP A 18 7.46 3.97 4.86
N VAL A 19 6.63 3.13 4.27
CA VAL A 19 6.59 2.85 2.83
C VAL A 19 5.18 3.12 2.34
N VAL A 20 5.08 4.03 1.40
CA VAL A 20 3.82 4.51 0.83
C VAL A 20 3.65 3.85 -0.52
N PHE A 21 2.55 3.14 -0.69
CA PHE A 21 2.18 2.54 -1.97
C PHE A 21 1.02 3.35 -2.55
N THR A 22 1.24 3.96 -3.71
CA THR A 22 0.21 4.73 -4.42
C THR A 22 -0.32 3.92 -5.61
N SER A 23 -1.63 3.93 -5.81
CA SER A 23 -2.31 3.23 -6.90
C SER A 23 -2.60 4.17 -8.07
N PHE A 24 -2.59 3.62 -9.29
CA PHE A 24 -3.20 4.28 -10.45
C PHE A 24 -4.72 4.45 -10.34
N ALA A 25 -5.37 3.69 -9.45
CA ALA A 25 -6.80 3.79 -9.22
C ALA A 25 -7.13 4.88 -8.20
N ASP A 26 -8.29 5.51 -8.38
CA ASP A 26 -8.89 6.36 -7.36
C ASP A 26 -9.50 5.50 -6.25
N GLY A 27 -9.66 6.09 -5.07
CA GLY A 27 -10.41 5.47 -4.00
C GLY A 27 -11.91 5.38 -4.29
N ALA A 28 -12.65 4.75 -3.37
CA ALA A 28 -14.05 4.43 -3.59
C ALA A 28 -14.98 5.65 -3.74
N ASP A 29 -14.62 6.78 -3.11
CA ASP A 29 -15.42 8.00 -3.12
C ASP A 29 -15.02 8.89 -4.29
N PRO A 30 -15.97 9.25 -5.19
CA PRO A 30 -15.66 10.09 -6.34
C PRO A 30 -15.03 11.42 -5.95
N GLY A 31 -13.85 11.71 -6.52
CA GLY A 31 -13.11 12.94 -6.25
C GLY A 31 -12.32 12.96 -4.94
N ALA A 32 -12.31 11.87 -4.17
CA ALA A 32 -11.50 11.76 -2.94
C ALA A 32 -10.01 11.50 -3.18
N GLY A 33 -9.60 11.34 -4.45
CA GLY A 33 -8.21 11.20 -4.87
C GLY A 33 -7.76 9.76 -5.06
N ARG A 34 -6.44 9.60 -5.26
CA ARG A 34 -5.79 8.30 -5.49
C ARG A 34 -5.89 7.41 -4.26
N TYR A 35 -6.04 6.11 -4.50
CA TYR A 35 -5.90 5.12 -3.45
C TYR A 35 -4.43 4.98 -3.06
N TYR A 36 -4.13 5.04 -1.77
CA TYR A 36 -2.79 4.81 -1.24
C TYR A 36 -2.87 4.14 0.12
N ASP A 37 -1.79 3.49 0.54
CA ASP A 37 -1.67 2.95 1.89
C ASP A 37 -0.22 3.01 2.39
N CYS A 38 -0.05 3.33 3.67
CA CYS A 38 1.25 3.42 4.34
C CYS A 38 1.48 2.19 5.21
N HIS A 39 2.65 1.57 5.02
CA HIS A 39 3.12 0.42 5.78
C HIS A 39 4.35 0.82 6.59
N ARG A 40 4.53 0.26 7.79
CA ARG A 40 5.80 0.39 8.50
C ARG A 40 6.92 -0.24 7.68
N ILE A 41 8.08 0.41 7.59
CA ILE A 41 9.22 -0.10 6.82
C ILE A 41 9.71 -1.47 7.34
N ASP A 42 9.53 -1.74 8.63
CA ASP A 42 9.87 -3.03 9.24
C ASP A 42 9.08 -4.19 8.62
N HIS A 43 7.84 -3.95 8.18
CA HIS A 43 7.00 -4.98 7.54
C HIS A 43 7.57 -5.41 6.20
N MET A 44 8.29 -4.53 5.50
CA MET A 44 8.92 -4.84 4.21
C MET A 44 10.08 -5.84 4.35
N ARG A 45 10.55 -6.10 5.57
CA ARG A 45 11.55 -7.14 5.87
C ARG A 45 10.93 -8.51 6.11
N HIS A 46 9.59 -8.59 6.16
CA HIS A 46 8.90 -9.85 6.39
C HIS A 46 9.05 -10.77 5.17
N PRO A 47 9.35 -12.08 5.33
CA PRO A 47 9.57 -13.00 4.21
C PRO A 47 8.36 -13.13 3.26
N MET A 48 7.16 -12.82 3.74
CA MET A 48 5.93 -12.85 2.95
C MET A 48 5.45 -11.46 2.47
N ALA A 49 6.27 -10.43 2.60
CA ALA A 49 6.03 -9.12 1.97
C ALA A 49 6.67 -9.12 0.57
N MET A 50 5.85 -8.97 -0.47
CA MET A 50 6.31 -9.04 -1.86
C MET A 50 5.50 -8.18 -2.81
N LEU A 51 6.14 -7.78 -3.90
CA LEU A 51 5.48 -7.30 -5.11
C LEU A 51 5.14 -8.50 -5.98
N ALA A 52 3.85 -8.75 -6.15
CA ALA A 52 3.32 -9.85 -6.94
C ALA A 52 2.88 -9.34 -8.32
N TYR A 53 3.28 -10.07 -9.36
CA TYR A 53 2.84 -9.89 -10.75
C TYR A 53 2.16 -11.15 -11.31
N GLU A 54 2.10 -12.22 -10.51
CA GLU A 54 1.43 -13.49 -10.80
C GLU A 54 0.55 -13.92 -9.62
N MET A 55 -0.47 -14.73 -9.93
CA MET A 55 -1.34 -15.39 -8.97
C MET A 55 -1.72 -16.77 -9.51
N ASN A 56 -1.57 -17.81 -8.70
CA ASN A 56 -1.88 -19.21 -9.06
C ASN A 56 -1.17 -19.69 -10.35
N GLY A 57 0.09 -19.29 -10.55
CA GLY A 57 0.91 -19.70 -11.70
C GLY A 57 0.56 -19.00 -13.03
N ALA A 58 -0.28 -17.96 -13.00
CA ALA A 58 -0.62 -17.14 -14.15
C ALA A 58 -0.38 -15.65 -13.85
N PRO A 59 -0.18 -14.80 -14.88
CA PRO A 59 -0.16 -13.36 -14.69
C PRO A 59 -1.40 -12.86 -13.98
N LEU A 60 -1.27 -11.78 -13.20
CA LEU A 60 -2.42 -11.15 -12.56
C LEU A 60 -3.46 -10.74 -13.60
N THR A 61 -4.73 -10.86 -13.24
CA THR A 61 -5.82 -10.20 -13.97
C THR A 61 -5.91 -8.74 -13.53
N GLU A 62 -6.54 -7.90 -14.35
CA GLU A 62 -6.79 -6.50 -14.01
C GLU A 62 -7.52 -6.37 -12.66
N LEU A 63 -8.57 -7.18 -12.44
CA LEU A 63 -9.31 -7.20 -11.17
C LEU A 63 -8.43 -7.49 -9.95
N HIS A 64 -7.43 -8.35 -10.13
CA HIS A 64 -6.49 -8.74 -9.08
C HIS A 64 -5.29 -7.80 -8.95
N GLY A 65 -5.18 -6.75 -9.78
CA GLY A 65 -4.18 -5.70 -9.64
C GLY A 65 -3.02 -5.78 -10.64
N ALA A 66 -3.23 -6.36 -11.82
CA ALA A 66 -2.23 -6.35 -12.89
C ALA A 66 -1.79 -4.92 -13.26
N PRO A 67 -0.51 -4.69 -13.64
CA PRO A 67 0.55 -5.69 -13.74
C PRO A 67 1.22 -6.00 -12.39
N LEU A 68 0.97 -5.19 -11.36
CA LEU A 68 1.72 -5.25 -10.10
C LEU A 68 0.84 -4.87 -8.91
N ARG A 69 0.89 -5.69 -7.86
CA ARG A 69 0.25 -5.43 -6.57
C ARG A 69 1.19 -5.70 -5.40
N LEU A 70 0.85 -5.15 -4.24
CA LEU A 70 1.42 -5.53 -2.97
C LEU A 70 0.75 -6.81 -2.45
N ARG A 71 1.55 -7.71 -1.87
CA ARG A 71 1.11 -8.74 -0.95
C ARG A 71 1.90 -8.54 0.35
N ASN A 72 1.20 -8.33 1.45
CA ASN A 72 1.80 -8.19 2.77
C ASN A 72 0.93 -8.93 3.80
N GLU A 73 1.41 -10.08 4.26
CA GLU A 73 0.63 -10.98 5.12
C GLU A 73 0.57 -10.56 6.59
N VAL A 74 1.31 -9.52 6.99
CA VAL A 74 1.22 -8.96 8.36
C VAL A 74 0.22 -7.80 8.46
N GLU A 75 -0.50 -7.51 7.37
CA GLU A 75 -1.44 -6.39 7.28
C GLU A 75 -2.81 -6.81 6.73
N LEU A 76 -3.80 -5.94 6.93
CA LEU A 76 -5.17 -6.17 6.48
C LEU A 76 -5.27 -6.15 4.94
N GLY A 77 -6.28 -6.85 4.42
CA GLY A 77 -6.46 -7.04 2.97
C GLY A 77 -6.62 -5.73 2.19
N PHE A 78 -7.25 -4.70 2.78
CA PHE A 78 -7.41 -3.41 2.11
C PHE A 78 -6.07 -2.66 1.97
N LYS A 79 -5.11 -2.87 2.87
CA LYS A 79 -3.78 -2.26 2.81
C LYS A 79 -2.93 -2.79 1.66
N GLN A 80 -3.36 -3.88 1.02
CA GLN A 80 -2.64 -4.51 -0.08
C GLN A 80 -2.98 -3.83 -1.41
N VAL A 81 -2.31 -2.71 -1.66
CA VAL A 81 -2.52 -1.85 -2.83
C VAL A 81 -2.37 -2.63 -4.14
N LYS A 82 -3.35 -2.45 -5.02
CA LYS A 82 -3.37 -2.97 -6.41
C LYS A 82 -3.00 -1.86 -7.39
N TRP A 83 -2.54 -2.22 -8.58
CA TRP A 83 -2.20 -1.27 -9.65
C TRP A 83 -1.17 -0.23 -9.19
N ILE A 84 -0.05 -0.71 -8.62
CA ILE A 84 0.97 0.16 -8.02
C ILE A 84 1.53 1.13 -9.07
N GLU A 85 1.44 2.41 -8.77
CA GLU A 85 2.03 3.53 -9.52
C GLU A 85 3.40 3.92 -8.93
N SER A 86 3.46 4.16 -7.61
CA SER A 86 4.69 4.55 -6.91
C SER A 86 4.88 3.79 -5.61
N ILE A 87 6.15 3.68 -5.21
CA ILE A 87 6.58 3.17 -3.91
C ILE A 87 7.55 4.20 -3.33
N GLU A 88 7.19 4.83 -2.23
CA GLU A 88 7.95 5.93 -1.63
C GLU A 88 8.35 5.59 -0.20
N PHE A 89 9.63 5.80 0.13
CA PHE A 89 10.17 5.57 1.47
C PHE A 89 10.29 6.91 2.19
N VAL A 90 9.51 7.09 3.25
CA VAL A 90 9.34 8.39 3.94
C VAL A 90 9.59 8.26 5.44
N ASP A 91 9.96 9.36 6.09
CA ASP A 91 10.14 9.42 7.55
C ASP A 91 8.81 9.51 8.32
N SER A 92 7.81 10.14 7.72
CA SER A 92 6.45 10.35 8.22
C SER A 92 5.46 10.39 7.06
N PHE A 93 4.23 9.91 7.28
CA PHE A 93 3.13 10.04 6.33
C PHE A 93 2.19 11.21 6.67
N GLU A 94 2.47 11.99 7.71
CA GLU A 94 1.56 13.06 8.20
C GLU A 94 1.24 14.12 7.15
N THR A 95 2.12 14.30 6.16
CA THR A 95 1.96 15.24 5.05
C THR A 95 1.35 14.61 3.78
N ILE A 96 1.02 13.31 3.82
CA ILE A 96 0.50 12.55 2.69
C ILE A 96 -1.01 12.34 2.89
N GLY A 97 -1.81 12.63 1.85
CA GLY A 97 -3.26 12.58 1.95
C GLY A 97 -3.78 13.52 3.06
N LYS A 98 -4.59 12.99 3.98
CA LYS A 98 -5.03 13.70 5.19
C LYS A 98 -4.19 13.33 6.44
N GLY A 99 -3.04 12.68 6.24
CA GLY A 99 -2.08 12.38 7.29
C GLY A 99 -2.51 11.23 8.21
N ARG A 100 -3.44 10.36 7.79
CA ARG A 100 -3.91 9.21 8.59
C ARG A 100 -3.31 7.87 8.20
N GLY A 101 -2.48 7.82 7.16
CA GLY A 101 -1.69 6.64 6.80
C GLY A 101 -2.32 5.73 5.74
N GLY A 102 -3.35 6.21 5.04
CA GLY A 102 -3.96 5.48 3.93
C GLY A 102 -5.29 6.10 3.51
N TYR A 103 -5.78 5.70 2.35
CA TYR A 103 -7.04 6.19 1.80
C TYR A 103 -8.21 5.89 2.75
N ASN A 104 -8.35 4.66 3.23
CA ASN A 104 -9.47 4.30 4.10
C ASN A 104 -9.36 5.04 5.43
N GLU A 105 -8.16 5.15 6.01
CA GLU A 105 -7.93 5.89 7.24
C GLU A 105 -8.20 7.40 7.10
N ASP A 106 -8.06 7.96 5.90
CA ASP A 106 -8.38 9.35 5.60
C ASP A 106 -9.90 9.60 5.42
N GLN A 107 -10.67 8.58 4.99
CA GLN A 107 -12.12 8.72 4.72
C GLN A 107 -13.01 8.11 5.79
N GLU A 108 -12.59 7.03 6.42
CA GLU A 108 -13.29 6.38 7.52
C GLU A 108 -13.13 7.20 8.79
N PHE A 109 -14.10 8.07 9.03
CA PHE A 109 -14.38 8.48 10.40
C PHE A 109 -14.84 7.24 11.17
N PHE A 110 -14.10 6.82 12.19
CA PHE A 110 -14.56 5.86 13.22
C PHE A 110 -15.70 6.44 14.10
N GLY A 111 -16.60 7.25 13.52
CA GLY A 111 -17.63 8.03 14.19
C GLY A 111 -19.04 7.71 13.69
N TYR A 112 -19.89 7.38 14.66
CA TYR A 112 -21.30 6.94 14.61
C TYR A 112 -21.61 5.76 13.67
N ARG A 113 -21.56 4.56 14.26
CA ARG A 113 -22.28 3.38 13.82
C ARG A 113 -23.69 3.80 13.37
N MET A 114 -23.95 3.79 12.06
CA MET A 114 -25.32 3.81 11.56
C MET A 114 -26.01 2.57 12.15
N PRO A 115 -27.07 2.73 12.95
CA PRO A 115 -27.84 1.58 13.39
C PRO A 115 -28.41 0.92 12.13
N ILE A 116 -28.18 -0.39 12.04
CA ILE A 116 -28.89 -1.29 11.13
C ILE A 116 -30.40 -1.25 11.39
#